data_AF-A0A661IRU2-F1
#
_entry.id   AF-A0A661IRU2-F1
#
_cell.length_a   1.000
_cell.length_b   1.000
_cell.length_c   1.000
_cell.angle_alpha   90.00
_cell.angle_beta   90.00
_cell.angle_gamma   90.00
#
_symmetry.space_group_name_H-M   'P 1'
#
loop_
_entity.id
_entity.type
_entity.pdbx_description
1 polymer ?
#
loop_
_entity_poly.entity_id
_entity_poly.type
_entity_poly.pdbx_seq_one_letter_code
_entity_poly.pdbx_strand_id
1 'polypeptide(L)'
;MKRNIYADFSYLFILAASFGGVFVLGALVAPVIFHTDKILFEILLDNHNAGKIMAEIFHRFSYWLYFVALFVVFYETVMYKMGQRDAIAFGASVTVVFSSLMFSGVYAPKILAMQSMGVEATQSDTFHNVHVASEIDFKILAVALLVLFVRRLMLLRIS
;
A
#
# COMPACT_ATOMS: atom_id res chain seq x y z
N MET A 1 21.40 -23.95 -9.99
CA MET A 1 20.02 -24.33 -9.62
C MET A 1 19.07 -23.81 -10.70
N LYS A 2 18.19 -24.65 -11.24
CA LYS A 2 17.21 -24.24 -12.27
C LYS A 2 16.30 -23.14 -11.70
N ARG A 3 16.23 -22.00 -12.40
CA ARG A 3 15.35 -20.88 -12.06
C ARG A 3 13.90 -21.37 -12.19
N ASN A 4 13.11 -21.24 -11.13
CA ASN A 4 11.71 -21.67 -11.17
C ASN A 4 10.86 -20.54 -11.74
N ILE A 5 10.60 -20.59 -13.06
CA ILE A 5 9.80 -19.61 -13.80
C ILE A 5 8.45 -19.35 -13.11
N TYR A 6 7.83 -20.38 -12.51
CA TYR A 6 6.56 -20.24 -11.79
C TYR A 6 6.67 -19.36 -10.53
N ALA A 7 7.81 -19.39 -9.83
CA ALA A 7 8.05 -18.55 -8.66
C ALA A 7 8.21 -17.07 -9.06
N ASP A 8 8.98 -16.82 -10.12
CA ASP A 8 9.19 -15.49 -10.70
C ASP A 8 7.87 -14.86 -11.17
N PHE A 9 7.03 -15.62 -11.87
CA PHE A 9 5.71 -15.16 -12.32
C PHE A 9 4.75 -14.92 -11.16
N SER A 10 4.74 -15.80 -10.16
CA SER A 10 3.93 -15.63 -8.95
C SER A 10 4.31 -14.35 -8.21
N TYR A 11 5.60 -14.03 -8.16
CA TYR A 11 6.10 -12.79 -7.58
C TYR A 11 5.63 -11.55 -8.32
N LEU A 12 5.79 -11.53 -9.64
CA LEU A 12 5.29 -10.43 -10.48
C LEU A 12 3.77 -10.26 -10.35
N PHE A 13 3.02 -11.36 -10.28
CA PHE A 13 1.57 -11.32 -10.08
C PHE A 13 1.19 -10.67 -8.75
N ILE A 14 1.87 -11.02 -7.65
CA ILE A 14 1.62 -10.42 -6.33
C ILE A 14 1.97 -8.93 -6.32
N LEU A 15 3.08 -8.52 -6.95
CA LEU A 15 3.43 -7.11 -7.07
C LEU A 15 2.38 -6.32 -7.87
N ALA A 16 1.93 -6.87 -9.02
CA ALA A 16 0.91 -6.23 -9.84
C ALA A 16 -0.45 -6.14 -9.15
N ALA A 17 -0.88 -7.21 -8.46
CA ALA A 17 -2.11 -7.22 -7.68
C ALA A 17 -2.07 -6.19 -6.55
N SER A 18 -0.93 -6.06 -5.87
CA SER A 18 -0.73 -5.09 -4.79
C SER A 18 -0.75 -3.65 -5.30
N PHE A 19 -0.10 -3.39 -6.44
CA PHE A 19 -0.18 -2.10 -7.11
C PHE A 19 -1.62 -1.76 -7.51
N GLY A 20 -2.36 -2.72 -8.09
CA GLY A 20 -3.78 -2.56 -8.41
C GLY A 20 -4.62 -2.23 -7.18
N GLY A 21 -4.40 -2.93 -6.06
CA GLY A 21 -5.08 -2.65 -4.80
C GLY A 21 -4.82 -1.23 -4.29
N VAL A 22 -3.55 -0.80 -4.27
CA VAL A 22 -3.15 0.55 -3.88
C VAL A 22 -3.79 1.60 -4.80
N PHE A 23 -3.79 1.37 -6.11
CA PHE A 23 -4.40 2.29 -7.08
C PHE A 23 -5.91 2.41 -6.90
N VAL A 24 -6.62 1.30 -6.74
CA VAL A 24 -8.09 1.30 -6.54
C VAL A 24 -8.44 2.00 -5.23
N LEU A 25 -7.73 1.73 -4.14
CA LEU A 25 -7.98 2.36 -2.85
C LEU A 25 -7.74 3.86 -2.87
N GLY A 26 -6.64 4.29 -3.50
CA GLY A 26 -6.30 5.71 -3.59
C GLY A 26 -7.18 6.50 -4.57
N ALA A 27 -7.37 5.99 -5.79
CA ALA A 27 -7.98 6.75 -6.87
C ALA A 27 -9.51 6.56 -6.98
N LEU A 28 -10.03 5.37 -6.63
CA LEU A 28 -11.45 5.03 -6.84
C LEU A 28 -12.25 5.04 -5.54
N VAL A 29 -11.72 4.42 -4.48
CA VAL A 29 -12.46 4.28 -3.21
C VAL A 29 -12.58 5.62 -2.48
N ALA A 30 -11.54 6.44 -2.49
CA ALA A 30 -11.57 7.76 -1.86
C ALA A 30 -12.70 8.68 -2.37
N PRO A 31 -12.85 8.95 -3.68
CA PRO A 31 -13.93 9.82 -4.15
C PRO A 31 -15.32 9.21 -3.92
N VAL A 32 -15.46 7.88 -4.00
CA VAL A 32 -16.74 7.20 -3.79
C VAL A 32 -17.22 7.35 -2.35
N ILE A 33 -16.32 7.26 -1.37
CA ILE A 33 -16.69 7.38 0.05
C ILE A 33 -17.01 8.84 0.42
N PHE A 34 -16.22 9.80 -0.04
CA PHE A 34 -16.41 11.21 0.33
C PHE A 34 -17.48 11.94 -0.50
N HIS A 35 -17.85 11.44 -1.68
CA HIS A 35 -18.96 11.98 -2.48
C HIS A 35 -20.20 11.08 -2.47
N THR A 36 -20.48 10.49 -1.30
CA THR A 36 -21.66 9.63 -1.10
C THR A 36 -22.96 10.40 -1.30
N ASP A 37 -22.96 11.73 -1.10
CA ASP A 37 -24.07 12.65 -1.34
C ASP A 37 -24.63 12.60 -2.77
N LYS A 38 -23.78 12.28 -3.75
CA LYS A 38 -24.19 12.12 -5.16
C LYS A 38 -24.77 10.74 -5.46
N ILE A 39 -24.62 9.78 -4.55
CA ILE A 39 -24.97 8.37 -4.74
C ILE A 39 -26.18 7.99 -3.88
N LEU A 40 -26.26 8.49 -2.65
CA LEU A 40 -27.35 8.25 -1.72
C LEU A 40 -28.27 9.46 -1.63
N PHE A 41 -29.54 9.29 -2.03
CA PHE A 41 -30.55 10.35 -2.07
C PHE A 41 -31.16 10.72 -0.70
N GLU A 42 -30.97 9.91 0.36
CA GLU A 42 -31.66 10.10 1.65
C GLU A 42 -30.74 10.09 2.89
N ILE A 43 -29.47 9.73 2.77
CA ILE A 43 -28.53 9.66 3.90
C ILE A 43 -27.38 10.64 3.67
N LEU A 44 -27.40 11.77 4.39
CA LEU A 44 -26.25 12.67 4.48
C LEU A 44 -25.19 12.00 5.36
N LEU A 45 -24.26 11.29 4.73
CA LEU A 45 -23.09 10.77 5.42
C LEU A 45 -22.15 11.95 5.70
N ASP A 46 -22.07 12.38 6.97
CA ASP A 46 -21.11 13.40 7.38
C ASP A 46 -19.67 12.95 7.07
N ASN A 47 -18.79 13.89 6.70
CA ASN A 47 -17.41 13.62 6.28
C ASN A 47 -16.63 12.83 7.35
N HIS A 48 -16.97 13.02 8.63
CA HIS A 48 -16.39 12.25 9.73
C HIS A 48 -16.77 10.75 9.67
N ASN A 49 -18.03 10.44 9.33
CA ASN A 49 -18.49 9.06 9.19
C ASN A 49 -17.93 8.40 7.92
N ALA A 50 -17.82 9.17 6.83
CA ALA A 50 -17.12 8.74 5.62
C ALA A 50 -15.65 8.38 5.93
N GLY A 51 -14.98 9.22 6.72
CA GLY A 51 -13.60 8.98 7.19
C GLY A 51 -13.44 7.68 7.99
N LYS A 52 -14.41 7.32 8.84
CA LYS A 52 -14.40 6.05 9.59
C LYS A 52 -14.47 4.82 8.68
N ILE A 53 -15.35 4.88 7.67
CA ILE A 53 -15.47 3.80 6.67
C ILE A 53 -14.16 3.64 5.90
N MET A 54 -13.57 4.76 5.46
CA MET A 54 -12.29 4.76 4.75
C MET A 54 -11.20 4.12 5.61
N ALA A 55 -11.01 4.57 6.85
CA ALA A 55 -9.96 4.07 7.72
C ALA A 55 -10.08 2.56 7.98
N GLU A 56 -11.31 2.04 8.12
CA GLU A 56 -11.55 0.61 8.29
C GLU A 56 -11.17 -0.20 7.03
N ILE A 57 -11.44 0.32 5.84
CA ILE A 57 -11.02 -0.30 4.58
C ILE A 57 -9.49 -0.35 4.49
N PHE A 58 -8.80 0.75 4.81
CA PHE A 58 -7.34 0.80 4.80
C PHE A 58 -6.71 -0.08 5.88
N HIS A 59 -7.34 -0.20 7.05
CA HIS A 59 -6.91 -1.13 8.09
C HIS A 59 -7.01 -2.59 7.62
N ARG A 60 -8.11 -2.98 6.95
CA ARG A 60 -8.23 -4.33 6.36
C ARG A 60 -7.22 -4.57 5.25
N PHE A 61 -6.96 -3.58 4.42
CA PHE A 61 -5.92 -3.65 3.40
C PHE A 61 -4.51 -3.71 3.99
N SER A 62 -4.30 -3.20 5.19
CA SER A 62 -3.01 -3.26 5.88
C SER A 62 -2.56 -4.71 6.14
N TYR A 63 -3.49 -5.66 6.35
CA TYR A 63 -3.15 -7.08 6.42
C TYR A 63 -2.56 -7.62 5.12
N TRP A 64 -3.05 -7.15 3.97
CA TRP A 64 -2.47 -7.47 2.67
C TRP A 64 -1.06 -6.88 2.54
N LEU A 65 -0.85 -5.64 2.98
CA LEU A 65 0.47 -5.00 2.94
C LEU A 65 1.50 -5.70 3.83
N TYR A 66 1.11 -6.21 5.00
CA TYR A 66 2.00 -7.06 5.80
C TYR A 66 2.42 -8.33 5.05
N PHE A 67 1.47 -9.00 4.40
CA PHE A 67 1.76 -10.17 3.58
C PHE A 67 2.74 -9.83 2.44
N VAL A 68 2.50 -8.73 1.72
CA VAL A 68 3.37 -8.25 0.64
C VAL A 68 4.77 -7.94 1.16
N ALA A 69 4.89 -7.25 2.29
CA ALA A 69 6.19 -6.94 2.90
C ALA A 69 7.00 -8.22 3.20
N LEU A 70 6.38 -9.19 3.88
CA LEU A 70 7.04 -10.48 4.17
C LEU A 70 7.43 -11.23 2.89
N PHE A 71 6.54 -11.24 1.91
CA PHE A 71 6.76 -11.95 0.65
C PHE A 71 7.89 -11.33 -0.18
N VAL A 72 7.96 -9.99 -0.24
CA VAL A 72 9.05 -9.24 -0.88
C VAL A 72 10.38 -9.51 -0.19
N VAL A 73 10.44 -9.46 1.15
CA VAL A 73 11.67 -9.77 1.90
C VAL A 73 12.16 -11.19 1.58
N PHE A 74 11.25 -12.17 1.60
CA PHE A 74 11.61 -13.57 1.34
C PHE A 74 12.15 -13.75 -0.08
N TYR A 75 11.43 -13.27 -1.08
CA TYR A 75 11.82 -13.41 -2.48
C TYR A 75 13.13 -12.71 -2.80
N GLU A 76 13.30 -11.46 -2.36
CA GLU A 76 14.50 -10.66 -2.60
C GLU A 76 15.72 -11.26 -1.90
N THR A 77 15.56 -11.80 -0.68
CA THR A 77 16.64 -12.50 0.03
C THR A 77 17.10 -13.75 -0.72
N VAL A 78 16.18 -14.53 -1.27
CA VAL A 78 16.51 -15.71 -2.09
C VAL A 78 17.24 -15.29 -3.37
N MET A 79 16.74 -14.28 -4.08
CA MET A 79 17.35 -13.79 -5.33
C MET A 79 18.73 -13.17 -5.10
N TYR A 80 18.93 -12.48 -3.97
CA TYR A 80 20.21 -11.94 -3.58
C TYR A 80 21.24 -13.05 -3.30
N LYS A 81 20.83 -14.14 -2.64
CA LYS A 81 21.67 -15.34 -2.45
C LYS A 81 21.98 -16.06 -3.77
N MET A 82 21.08 -15.99 -4.75
CA MET A 82 21.28 -16.56 -6.09
C MET A 82 22.17 -15.70 -7.01
N GLY A 83 22.66 -14.55 -6.54
CA GLY A 83 23.63 -13.73 -7.26
C GLY A 83 23.03 -12.64 -8.16
N GLN A 84 21.70 -12.47 -8.18
CA GLN A 84 21.05 -11.36 -8.90
C GLN A 84 21.05 -10.08 -8.04
N ARG A 85 22.22 -9.46 -7.92
CA ARG A 85 22.43 -8.25 -7.11
C ARG A 85 22.21 -6.99 -7.96
N ASP A 86 20.95 -6.64 -8.20
CA ASP A 86 20.58 -5.37 -8.84
C ASP A 86 20.29 -4.30 -7.77
N ALA A 87 21.02 -3.18 -7.83
CA ALA A 87 20.88 -2.10 -6.85
C ALA A 87 19.52 -1.40 -6.90
N ILE A 88 18.87 -1.35 -8.08
CA ILE A 88 17.57 -0.70 -8.25
C ILE A 88 16.47 -1.58 -7.66
N ALA A 89 16.50 -2.89 -7.93
CA ALA A 89 15.56 -3.86 -7.33
C ALA A 89 15.72 -3.92 -5.80
N PHE A 90 16.95 -3.87 -5.30
CA PHE A 90 17.20 -3.81 -3.86
C PHE A 90 16.67 -2.51 -3.23
N GLY A 91 16.95 -1.35 -3.82
CA GLY A 91 16.42 -0.07 -3.35
C GLY A 91 14.89 -0.03 -3.36
N ALA A 92 14.27 -0.48 -4.46
CA ALA A 92 12.82 -0.50 -4.60
C ALA A 92 12.16 -1.49 -3.62
N SER A 93 12.73 -2.67 -3.40
CA SER A 93 12.19 -3.64 -2.44
C SER A 93 12.27 -3.14 -1.00
N VAL A 94 13.38 -2.49 -0.61
CA VAL A 94 13.49 -1.86 0.71
C VAL A 94 12.41 -0.78 0.89
N THR A 95 12.21 0.08 -0.12
CA THR A 95 11.14 1.09 -0.08
C THR A 95 9.75 0.46 0.01
N VAL A 96 9.46 -0.59 -0.76
CA VAL A 96 8.18 -1.31 -0.68
C VAL A 96 7.94 -1.87 0.72
N VAL A 97 8.94 -2.52 1.30
CA VAL A 97 8.83 -3.10 2.64
C VAL A 97 8.64 -2.01 3.69
N PHE A 98 9.46 -0.94 3.61
CA PHE A 98 9.39 0.16 4.56
C PHE A 98 8.04 0.88 4.51
N SER A 99 7.58 1.30 3.33
CA SER A 99 6.27 1.95 3.17
C SER A 99 5.11 1.02 3.51
N SER A 100 5.19 -0.27 3.16
CA SER A 100 4.14 -1.22 3.55
C SER A 100 4.01 -1.34 5.07
N LEU A 101 5.14 -1.39 5.80
CA LEU A 101 5.15 -1.47 7.26
C LEU A 101 4.79 -0.13 7.93
N MET A 102 5.22 1.00 7.37
CA MET A 102 4.82 2.33 7.85
C MET A 102 3.31 2.53 7.73
N PHE A 103 2.74 2.24 6.57
CA PHE A 103 1.31 2.32 6.37
C PHE A 103 0.53 1.41 7.31
N SER A 104 0.89 0.13 7.33
CA SER A 104 0.13 -0.90 8.06
C SER A 104 0.33 -0.87 9.59
N GLY A 105 1.53 -0.51 10.05
CA GLY A 105 1.90 -0.53 11.47
C GLY A 105 1.82 0.80 12.19
N VAL A 106 1.90 1.92 11.45
CA VAL A 106 1.92 3.25 12.06
C VAL A 106 0.73 4.08 11.62
N TYR A 107 0.55 4.30 10.31
CA TYR A 107 -0.47 5.23 9.84
C TYR A 107 -1.90 4.72 10.04
N ALA A 108 -2.21 3.52 9.55
CA ALA A 108 -3.55 2.92 9.67
C ALA A 108 -4.07 2.86 11.13
N PRO A 109 -3.34 2.30 12.11
CA PRO A 109 -3.83 2.25 13.49
C PRO A 109 -3.92 3.63 14.14
N LYS A 110 -3.01 4.57 13.79
CA LYS A 110 -3.04 5.93 14.35
C LYS A 110 -4.22 6.75 13.82
N ILE A 111 -4.57 6.60 12.54
CA ILE A 111 -5.77 7.21 11.96
C ILE A 111 -7.03 6.66 12.63
N LEU A 112 -7.14 5.34 12.82
CA LEU A 112 -8.26 4.73 13.53
C LEU A 112 -8.36 5.20 14.98
N ALA A 113 -7.25 5.25 15.70
CA ALA A 113 -7.22 5.74 17.08
C ALA A 113 -7.70 7.20 17.16
N MET A 114 -7.20 8.09 16.30
CA MET A 114 -7.62 9.50 16.28
C MET A 114 -9.09 9.67 15.88
N GLN A 115 -9.60 8.86 14.94
CA GLN A 115 -11.03 8.90 14.58
C GLN A 115 -11.95 8.35 15.69
N SER A 116 -11.44 7.43 16.53
CA SER A 116 -12.18 6.92 17.69
C SER A 116 -12.28 7.94 18.83
N MET A 117 -11.36 8.91 18.89
CA MET A 117 -11.33 9.98 19.90
C MET A 117 -12.33 11.11 19.63
N GLY A 118 -13.06 11.07 18.51
CA GLY A 118 -14.11 12.02 18.18
C GLY A 118 -13.71 13.11 17.18
N VAL A 119 -14.63 14.00 16.87
CA VAL A 119 -14.51 14.99 15.79
C VAL A 119 -13.40 16.01 16.07
N GLU A 120 -13.21 16.41 17.33
CA GLU A 120 -12.15 17.34 17.75
C GLU A 120 -10.75 16.82 17.42
N ALA A 121 -10.52 15.52 17.58
CA ALA A 121 -9.25 14.88 17.24
C ALA A 121 -9.04 14.73 15.73
N THR A 122 -10.10 14.74 14.92
CA THR A 122 -10.01 14.72 13.45
C THR A 122 -9.80 16.10 12.83
N GLN A 123 -10.07 17.18 13.58
CA GLN A 123 -9.84 18.56 13.14
C GLN A 123 -8.51 19.12 13.62
N SER A 124 -7.71 18.34 14.36
CA SER A 124 -6.39 18.78 14.81
C SER A 124 -5.38 18.77 13.66
N ASP A 125 -4.40 19.69 13.73
CA ASP A 125 -3.26 19.72 12.80
C ASP A 125 -2.48 18.39 12.82
N THR A 126 -2.49 17.69 13.95
CA THR A 126 -1.86 16.38 14.08
C THR A 126 -2.52 15.31 13.23
N PHE A 127 -3.86 15.30 13.13
CA PHE A 127 -4.58 14.38 12.26
C PHE A 127 -4.34 14.72 10.79
N HIS A 128 -4.41 16.00 10.43
CA HIS A 128 -4.14 16.44 9.06
C HIS A 128 -2.75 16.00 8.59
N ASN A 129 -1.72 16.23 9.42
CA ASN A 129 -0.35 15.83 9.10
C ASN A 129 -0.19 14.31 8.98
N VAL A 130 -0.81 13.53 9.87
CA VAL A 130 -0.78 12.06 9.80
C VAL A 130 -1.51 11.55 8.55
N HIS A 131 -2.65 12.14 8.21
CA HIS A 131 -3.42 11.77 7.03
C HIS A 131 -2.65 12.06 5.74
N VAL A 132 -2.12 13.28 5.59
CA VAL A 132 -1.31 13.66 4.43
C VAL A 132 -0.04 12.81 4.33
N ALA A 133 0.64 12.55 5.45
CA ALA A 133 1.82 11.67 5.47
C ALA A 133 1.47 10.25 5.00
N SER A 134 0.33 9.71 5.44
CA SER A 134 -0.14 8.39 4.99
C SER A 134 -0.44 8.35 3.50
N GLU A 135 -1.01 9.44 2.95
CA GLU A 135 -1.35 9.54 1.54
C GLU A 135 -0.09 9.62 0.65
N ILE A 136 0.93 10.36 1.13
CA ILE A 136 2.24 10.44 0.48
C ILE A 136 2.93 9.08 0.51
N ASP A 137 2.95 8.40 1.66
CA ASP A 137 3.54 7.06 1.80
C ASP A 137 2.85 6.05 0.87
N PHE A 138 1.53 6.13 0.74
CA PHE A 138 0.76 5.28 -0.17
C PHE A 138 1.12 5.52 -1.65
N LYS A 139 1.37 6.78 -2.04
CA LYS A 139 1.85 7.13 -3.39
C LYS A 139 3.28 6.63 -3.62
N ILE A 140 4.16 6.77 -2.62
CA ILE A 140 5.53 6.24 -2.67
C ILE A 140 5.50 4.73 -2.84
N LEU A 141 4.65 4.03 -2.09
CA LEU A 141 4.46 2.59 -2.19
C LEU A 141 4.02 2.18 -3.61
N ALA A 142 3.06 2.89 -4.21
CA ALA A 142 2.61 2.63 -5.57
C ALA A 142 3.76 2.73 -6.59
N VAL A 143 4.55 3.81 -6.52
CA VAL A 143 5.70 4.00 -7.41
C VAL A 143 6.76 2.93 -7.16
N ALA A 144 7.07 2.62 -5.91
CA ALA A 144 8.07 1.61 -5.56
C ALA A 144 7.66 0.20 -6.05
N LEU A 145 6.38 -0.18 -5.91
CA LEU A 145 5.85 -1.43 -6.45
C LEU A 145 5.97 -1.49 -7.98
N LEU A 146 5.66 -0.40 -8.68
CA LEU A 146 5.79 -0.33 -10.13
C LEU A 146 7.25 -0.44 -10.58
N VAL A 147 8.17 0.29 -9.93
CA VAL A 147 9.60 0.23 -10.21
C VAL A 147 10.14 -1.18 -9.98
N LEU A 148 9.78 -1.81 -8.85
CA LEU A 148 10.21 -3.16 -8.51
C LEU A 148 9.67 -4.18 -9.53
N PHE A 149 8.40 -4.08 -9.91
CA PHE A 149 7.77 -4.93 -10.92
C PHE A 149 8.49 -4.82 -12.28
N VAL A 150 8.64 -3.60 -12.80
CA VAL A 150 9.28 -3.35 -14.09
C VAL A 150 10.72 -3.86 -14.07
N ARG A 151 11.45 -3.61 -12.98
CA ARG A 151 12.86 -3.99 -12.92
C ARG A 151 13.05 -5.49 -12.84
N ARG A 152 12.20 -6.19 -12.08
CA ARG A 152 12.18 -7.65 -12.02
C ARG A 152 11.79 -8.28 -13.35
N LEU A 153 10.84 -7.69 -14.07
CA LEU A 153 10.47 -8.12 -15.42
C LEU A 153 11.63 -7.97 -16.42
N MET A 154 12.38 -6.86 -16.35
CA MET A 154 13.57 -6.66 -17.20
C MET A 154 14.68 -7.68 -16.90
N LEU A 155 14.94 -7.96 -15.63
CA LEU A 155 15.93 -8.98 -15.22
C LEU A 155 15.52 -10.38 -15.68
N LEU A 156 14.22 -10.68 -15.69
CA LEU A 156 13.68 -11.93 -16.23
C LEU A 156 13.90 -12.10 -17.73
N ARG A 157 13.89 -11.01 -18.50
CA ARG A 157 14.13 -11.01 -19.94
C ARG A 157 15.60 -11.22 -20.32
N ILE A 158 16.51 -10.68 -19.51
CA ILE A 158 17.96 -10.66 -19.81
C ILE A 158 18.66 -11.93 -19.33
N SER A 159 18.12 -12.59 -18.31
CA SER A 159 18.67 -13.82 -17.72
C SER A 159 18.01 -15.08 -18.25
#